data_AF-A0A1F6VQ93-F1
#
_entry.id   AF-A0A1F6VQ93-F1
#
_cell.length_a   1.000
_cell.length_b   1.000
_cell.length_c   1.000
_cell.angle_alpha   90.00
_cell.angle_beta   90.00
_cell.angle_gamma   90.00
#
_symmetry.space_group_name_H-M   'P 1'
#
loop_
_entity.id
_entity.type
_entity.pdbx_description
1 polymer ?
#
loop_
_entity_poly.entity_id
_entity_poly.type
_entity_poly.pdbx_seq_one_letter_code
_entity_poly.pdbx_strand_id
1 'polypeptide(L)'
;MDVDSFKTRSSLKNGFQIFGNYGKVREGRNFAEFNWSKYMTTQTPDSVIVDVFFNNTDTSVTGMWIGLAIVDSNHYWYQLKPLFLDAPFWYPISWDVREAKATISSFTEIYLMFFLISNNSSDVGAEVMVDNLRGIDGTLGTVIYDNFSSSTTGISEEEQIPQGFALEQNYPNPFNPFTTIRFTVPQREYVSLVVFNSLGQEVRSLVEREEGIGSHEVEFDASNLPSGVYFYRLRAGSFVETKRLVLLR
;
A
#
# COMPACT_ATOMS: atom_id res chain seq x y z
N MET A 1 -6.27 15.18 30.06
CA MET A 1 -5.39 16.35 29.88
C MET A 1 -4.11 15.86 29.26
N ASP A 2 -3.83 16.45 28.11
CA ASP A 2 -2.65 16.36 27.25
C ASP A 2 -2.26 14.97 26.73
N VAL A 3 -2.98 14.58 25.67
CA VAL A 3 -2.41 13.82 24.57
C VAL A 3 -1.40 14.75 23.93
N ASP A 4 -0.14 14.70 24.36
CA ASP A 4 0.95 15.37 23.64
C ASP A 4 0.83 14.97 22.18
N SER A 5 0.49 15.95 21.35
CA SER A 5 0.12 15.78 19.96
C SER A 5 1.28 15.09 19.23
N PHE A 6 1.09 13.82 18.87
CA PHE A 6 1.91 13.15 17.88
C PHE A 6 1.95 14.05 16.64
N LYS A 7 3.14 14.50 16.24
CA LYS A 7 3.28 15.43 15.11
C LYS A 7 3.16 14.63 13.82
N THR A 8 1.93 14.36 13.40
CA THR A 8 1.64 13.81 12.07
C THR A 8 2.27 14.74 11.04
N ARG A 9 3.44 14.39 10.50
CA ARG A 9 3.88 14.95 9.22
C ARG A 9 3.23 14.10 8.15
N SER A 10 1.94 14.34 7.90
CA SER A 10 1.34 13.94 6.63
C SER A 10 1.92 14.83 5.54
N SER A 11 3.09 14.46 5.01
CA SER A 11 3.52 14.99 3.72
C SER A 11 3.12 13.98 2.66
N LEU A 12 2.24 14.38 1.73
CA LEU A 12 2.09 13.73 0.44
C LEU A 12 3.46 13.81 -0.25
N LYS A 13 4.23 12.73 -0.22
CA LYS A 13 5.43 12.58 -1.05
C LYS A 13 5.16 11.42 -1.99
N ASN A 14 5.12 11.72 -3.29
CA ASN A 14 5.01 10.73 -4.37
C ASN A 14 3.73 9.87 -4.36
N GLY A 15 2.58 10.40 -3.92
CA GLY A 15 1.31 9.66 -3.88
C GLY A 15 1.07 8.82 -2.62
N PHE A 16 2.05 8.74 -1.71
CA PHE A 16 1.94 8.03 -0.44
C PHE A 16 1.59 8.99 0.71
N GLN A 17 0.76 8.53 1.66
CA GLN A 17 0.74 9.14 2.99
C GLN A 17 1.82 8.49 3.84
N ILE A 18 2.92 9.22 4.03
CA ILE A 18 3.99 8.83 4.94
C ILE A 18 3.56 9.23 6.35
N PHE A 19 3.37 8.26 7.25
CA PHE A 19 3.21 8.52 8.67
C PHE A 19 4.56 8.28 9.37
N GLY A 20 5.50 9.19 9.16
CA GLY A 20 6.66 9.25 10.03
C GLY A 20 6.23 9.80 11.37
N ASN A 21 6.12 8.97 12.42
CA ASN A 21 5.97 9.50 13.77
C ASN A 21 6.71 8.68 14.82
N TYR A 22 7.59 9.40 15.51
CA TYR A 22 8.26 9.03 16.74
C TYR A 22 7.32 9.39 17.90
N GLY A 23 7.05 8.45 18.80
CA GLY A 23 6.15 8.69 19.93
C GLY A 23 6.56 7.96 21.20
N LYS A 24 6.53 8.68 22.31
CA LYS A 24 7.01 8.24 23.62
C LYS A 24 6.18 7.09 24.17
N VAL A 25 6.86 6.05 24.63
CA VAL A 25 6.26 5.02 25.49
C VAL A 25 6.05 5.63 26.88
N ARG A 26 4.84 5.50 27.45
CA ARG A 26 4.62 5.89 28.85
C ARG A 26 5.33 4.88 29.76
N GLU A 27 6.03 5.40 30.77
CA GLU A 27 6.63 4.61 31.85
C GLU A 27 5.65 3.54 32.36
N GLY A 28 6.07 2.27 32.37
CA GLY A 28 5.26 1.14 32.86
C GLY A 28 4.45 0.35 31.83
N ARG A 29 4.56 0.63 30.52
CA ARG A 29 4.00 -0.22 29.45
C ARG A 29 5.09 -0.70 28.49
N ASN A 30 5.07 -1.98 28.13
CA ASN A 30 5.98 -2.57 27.12
C ASN A 30 5.51 -2.34 25.68
N PHE A 31 4.59 -1.39 25.46
CA PHE A 31 4.02 -1.12 24.14
C PHE A 31 3.69 0.35 23.88
N ALA A 32 3.79 0.76 22.62
CA ALA A 32 3.29 2.04 22.09
C ALA A 32 2.07 1.81 21.21
N GLU A 33 1.01 2.62 21.37
CA GLU A 33 -0.22 2.56 20.58
C GLU A 33 -0.34 3.79 19.67
N PHE A 34 -0.67 3.57 18.41
CA PHE A 34 -1.07 4.63 17.47
C PHE A 34 -2.29 4.19 16.65
N ASN A 35 -3.21 5.13 16.43
CA ASN A 35 -4.45 4.89 15.70
C ASN A 35 -4.52 5.81 14.47
N TRP A 36 -4.76 5.22 13.31
CA TRP A 36 -5.11 5.93 12.08
C TRP A 36 -6.57 5.67 11.78
N SER A 37 -7.35 6.72 11.56
CA SER A 37 -8.76 6.58 11.22
C SER A 37 -9.08 7.21 9.87
N LYS A 38 -10.08 6.63 9.21
CA LYS A 38 -10.73 7.23 8.06
C LYS A 38 -12.23 7.23 8.26
N TYR A 39 -12.82 8.41 8.12
CA TYR A 39 -14.27 8.60 8.06
C TYR A 39 -14.79 8.11 6.71
N MET A 40 -15.77 7.22 6.76
CA MET A 40 -16.39 6.57 5.60
C MET A 40 -17.89 6.49 5.82
N THR A 41 -18.69 6.41 4.77
CA THR A 41 -20.11 6.08 4.89
C THR A 41 -20.46 5.15 3.74
N THR A 42 -20.07 3.88 3.87
CA THR A 42 -20.20 2.84 2.82
C THR A 42 -20.71 1.54 3.40
N GLN A 43 -21.08 0.59 2.53
CA GLN A 43 -21.37 -0.79 2.94
C GLN A 43 -20.14 -1.42 3.59
N THR A 44 -20.35 -2.26 4.61
CA THR A 44 -19.27 -3.04 5.22
C THR A 44 -18.82 -4.14 4.27
N PRO A 45 -17.50 -4.24 3.99
CA PRO A 45 -16.97 -5.21 3.04
C PRO A 45 -16.95 -6.63 3.62
N ASP A 46 -16.76 -7.62 2.74
CA ASP A 46 -16.46 -8.99 3.17
C ASP A 46 -15.01 -9.14 3.59
N SER A 47 -14.10 -8.33 3.03
CA SER A 47 -12.71 -8.28 3.45
C SER A 47 -12.12 -6.88 3.36
N VAL A 48 -11.12 -6.61 4.20
CA VAL A 48 -10.34 -5.37 4.16
C VAL A 48 -8.89 -5.72 3.92
N ILE A 49 -8.29 -5.10 2.90
CA ILE A 49 -6.87 -5.26 2.57
C ILE A 49 -6.17 -3.93 2.80
N VAL A 50 -4.95 -3.97 3.32
CA VAL A 50 -4.08 -2.82 3.45
C VAL A 50 -2.63 -3.23 3.26
N ASP A 51 -1.84 -2.39 2.61
CA ASP A 51 -0.40 -2.55 2.55
C ASP A 51 0.25 -1.78 3.70
N VAL A 52 1.10 -2.45 4.47
CA VAL A 52 1.79 -1.84 5.60
C VAL A 52 3.29 -2.02 5.44
N PHE A 53 4.01 -0.91 5.44
CA PHE A 53 5.45 -0.91 5.55
C PHE A 53 5.85 -0.66 6.99
N PHE A 54 6.81 -1.44 7.48
CA PHE A 54 7.39 -1.25 8.79
C PHE A 54 8.90 -1.18 8.68
N ASN A 55 9.50 -0.12 9.21
CA ASN A 55 10.94 0.03 9.31
C ASN A 55 11.32 0.24 10.78
N ASN A 56 11.98 -0.78 11.34
CA ASN A 56 12.48 -0.71 12.70
C ASN A 56 13.69 0.21 12.76
N THR A 57 13.58 1.32 13.50
CA THR A 57 14.72 2.20 13.76
C THR A 57 15.31 1.99 15.16
N ASP A 58 14.75 1.07 15.94
CA ASP A 58 15.13 0.81 17.32
C ASP A 58 15.25 -0.69 17.64
N THR A 59 16.45 -1.10 18.05
CA THR A 59 16.74 -2.48 18.44
C THR A 59 15.93 -3.00 19.63
N SER A 60 15.28 -2.15 20.42
CA SER A 60 14.43 -2.60 21.53
C SER A 60 13.06 -3.11 21.07
N VAL A 61 12.61 -2.74 19.86
CA VAL A 61 11.35 -3.21 19.30
C VAL A 61 11.51 -4.65 18.83
N THR A 62 10.73 -5.55 19.44
CA THR A 62 10.77 -7.00 19.20
C THR A 62 9.61 -7.50 18.35
N GLY A 63 8.62 -6.65 18.07
CA GLY A 63 7.50 -7.00 17.20
C GLY A 63 6.46 -5.89 17.09
N MET A 64 5.43 -6.16 16.30
CA MET A 64 4.29 -5.27 16.14
C MET A 64 3.01 -6.09 16.05
N TRP A 65 1.94 -5.63 16.67
CA TRP A 65 0.59 -6.05 16.32
C TRP A 65 -0.10 -4.95 15.53
N ILE A 66 -0.88 -5.34 14.55
CA ILE A 66 -1.79 -4.47 13.83
C ILE A 66 -3.23 -4.85 14.14
N GLY A 67 -4.08 -3.85 14.29
CA GLY A 67 -5.50 -4.00 14.48
C GLY A 67 -6.30 -3.33 13.39
N LEU A 68 -7.44 -3.91 13.07
CA LEU A 68 -8.51 -3.30 12.29
C LEU A 68 -9.71 -3.11 13.21
N ALA A 69 -10.32 -1.93 13.21
CA ALA A 69 -11.64 -1.74 13.81
C ALA A 69 -12.60 -1.05 12.83
N ILE A 70 -13.86 -1.50 12.81
CA ILE A 70 -14.94 -0.99 11.98
C ILE A 70 -16.07 -0.58 12.91
N VAL A 71 -16.56 0.64 12.73
CA VAL A 71 -17.49 1.28 13.67
C VAL A 71 -18.66 1.90 12.92
N ASP A 72 -19.89 1.67 13.41
CA ASP A 72 -21.08 2.43 13.03
C ASP A 72 -21.59 3.27 14.21
N SER A 73 -22.82 3.80 14.14
CA SER A 73 -23.37 4.60 15.24
C SER A 73 -23.61 3.84 16.56
N ASN A 74 -23.70 2.51 16.53
CA ASN A 74 -24.14 1.66 17.64
C ASN A 74 -23.25 0.42 17.90
N HIS A 75 -22.40 0.03 16.95
CA HIS A 75 -21.64 -1.20 16.95
C HIS A 75 -20.16 -0.94 16.66
N TYR A 76 -19.32 -1.80 17.24
CA TYR A 76 -17.87 -1.77 17.10
C TYR A 76 -17.36 -3.20 16.93
N TRP A 77 -16.65 -3.46 15.82
CA TRP A 77 -15.97 -4.73 15.56
C TRP A 77 -14.47 -4.49 15.41
N TYR A 78 -13.64 -5.41 15.89
CA TYR A 78 -12.20 -5.30 15.72
C TYR A 78 -11.49 -6.67 15.68
N GLN A 79 -10.33 -6.72 15.02
CA GLN A 79 -9.46 -7.89 14.97
C GLN A 79 -7.97 -7.48 14.97
N LEU A 80 -7.15 -8.20 15.74
CA LEU A 80 -5.70 -8.01 15.83
C LEU A 80 -4.93 -9.12 15.10
N LYS A 81 -3.78 -8.78 14.51
CA LYS A 81 -2.82 -9.71 13.91
C LYS A 81 -1.39 -9.38 14.34
N PRO A 82 -0.58 -10.37 14.74
CA PRO A 82 0.85 -10.17 14.92
C PRO A 82 1.53 -10.02 13.55
N LEU A 83 2.52 -9.13 13.47
CA LEU A 83 3.39 -8.96 12.30
C LEU A 83 4.83 -9.28 12.70
N PHE A 84 5.44 -10.24 12.02
CA PHE A 84 6.85 -10.61 12.19
C PHE A 84 7.70 -9.78 11.25
N LEU A 85 8.70 -9.10 11.81
CA LEU A 85 9.37 -7.95 11.19
C LEU A 85 10.80 -8.33 10.84
N ASP A 86 10.95 -9.22 9.87
CA ASP A 86 12.26 -9.75 9.50
C ASP A 86 13.04 -8.79 8.57
N ALA A 87 12.36 -7.80 7.97
CA ALA A 87 12.98 -6.77 7.12
C ALA A 87 12.00 -5.62 6.75
N PRO A 88 12.50 -4.45 6.29
CA PRO A 88 11.67 -3.35 5.85
C PRO A 88 11.04 -3.63 4.49
N PHE A 89 9.92 -4.35 4.49
CA PHE A 89 9.11 -4.66 3.32
C PHE A 89 7.67 -4.17 3.48
N TRP A 90 6.97 -4.05 2.34
CA TRP A 90 5.53 -3.88 2.33
C TRP A 90 4.86 -5.23 2.59
N TYR A 91 3.98 -5.26 3.58
CA TYR A 91 3.22 -6.43 3.97
C TYR A 91 1.74 -6.20 3.62
N PRO A 92 1.17 -7.00 2.69
CA PRO A 92 -0.27 -6.98 2.47
C PRO A 92 -0.97 -7.69 3.63
N ILE A 93 -1.84 -6.97 4.32
CA ILE A 93 -2.59 -7.46 5.46
C ILE A 93 -4.06 -7.49 5.07
N SER A 94 -4.67 -8.67 5.15
CA SER A 94 -6.07 -8.88 4.82
C SER A 94 -6.85 -9.36 6.04
N TRP A 95 -8.00 -8.76 6.34
CA TRP A 95 -8.94 -9.23 7.34
C TRP A 95 -10.21 -9.74 6.67
N ASP A 96 -10.74 -10.88 7.15
CA ASP A 96 -12.09 -11.34 6.83
C ASP A 96 -13.06 -10.62 7.77
N VAL A 97 -14.00 -9.89 7.17
CA VAL A 97 -14.91 -8.97 7.85
C VAL A 97 -16.35 -9.47 7.78
N ARG A 98 -16.62 -10.65 7.21
CA ARG A 98 -17.98 -11.19 7.07
C ARG A 98 -18.72 -11.35 8.39
N GLU A 99 -18.00 -11.68 9.46
CA GLU A 99 -18.58 -11.72 10.81
C GLU A 99 -19.03 -10.33 11.28
N ALA A 100 -18.21 -9.30 11.06
CA ALA A 100 -18.57 -7.91 11.35
C ALA A 100 -19.78 -7.47 10.52
N LYS A 101 -19.77 -7.81 9.22
CA LYS A 101 -20.83 -7.45 8.25
C LYS A 101 -22.20 -8.00 8.64
N ALA A 102 -22.25 -9.13 9.35
CA ALA A 102 -23.50 -9.69 9.87
C ALA A 102 -24.19 -8.77 10.90
N THR A 103 -23.44 -7.87 11.55
CA THR A 103 -23.95 -6.92 12.55
C THR A 103 -23.89 -5.47 12.06
N ILE A 104 -22.84 -5.13 11.32
CA ILE A 104 -22.54 -3.79 10.81
C ILE A 104 -22.71 -3.82 9.30
N SER A 105 -23.86 -3.43 8.77
CA SER A 105 -24.10 -3.44 7.31
C SER A 105 -23.46 -2.25 6.59
N SER A 106 -23.23 -1.15 7.31
CA SER A 106 -22.52 0.05 6.89
C SER A 106 -21.72 0.62 8.05
N PHE A 107 -20.63 1.31 7.78
CA PHE A 107 -19.76 1.86 8.82
C PHE A 107 -19.47 3.34 8.61
N THR A 108 -19.20 4.06 9.71
CA THR A 108 -18.86 5.48 9.76
C THR A 108 -17.35 5.72 9.84
N GLU A 109 -16.62 4.80 10.47
CA GLU A 109 -15.19 4.93 10.70
C GLU A 109 -14.52 3.57 10.59
N ILE A 110 -13.30 3.60 10.04
CA ILE A 110 -12.37 2.47 10.10
C ILE A 110 -11.09 2.94 10.78
N TYR A 111 -10.58 2.12 11.70
CA TYR A 111 -9.34 2.36 12.44
C TYR A 111 -8.31 1.29 12.10
N LEU A 112 -7.09 1.72 11.81
CA LEU A 112 -5.91 0.88 11.94
C LEU A 112 -5.20 1.22 13.24
N MET A 113 -4.99 0.20 14.05
CA MET A 113 -4.32 0.31 15.34
C MET A 113 -2.97 -0.37 15.24
N PHE A 114 -1.91 0.25 15.76
CA PHE A 114 -0.57 -0.31 15.76
C PHE A 114 -0.05 -0.39 17.17
N PHE A 115 0.43 -1.57 17.56
CA PHE A 115 1.03 -1.82 18.86
C PHE A 115 2.47 -2.29 18.68
N LEU A 116 3.43 -1.42 18.97
CA LEU A 116 4.84 -1.81 18.99
C LEU A 116 5.13 -2.56 20.28
N ILE A 117 5.81 -3.69 20.20
CA ILE A 117 6.21 -4.50 21.35
C ILE A 117 7.70 -4.26 21.58
N SER A 118 8.08 -3.89 22.79
CA SER A 118 9.47 -3.59 23.15
C SER A 118 9.91 -4.38 24.38
N ASN A 119 11.19 -4.77 24.42
CA ASN A 119 11.81 -5.36 25.60
C ASN A 119 12.35 -4.32 26.60
N ASN A 120 12.25 -3.03 26.25
CA ASN A 120 12.65 -1.89 27.07
C ASN A 120 11.48 -0.89 27.18
N SER A 121 11.35 -0.24 28.32
CA SER A 121 10.35 0.79 28.61
C SER A 121 10.80 2.21 28.25
N SER A 122 11.93 2.38 27.57
CA SER A 122 12.37 3.68 27.03
C SER A 122 11.65 4.02 25.72
N ASP A 123 11.83 5.26 25.26
CA ASP A 123 11.35 5.72 23.95
C ASP A 123 11.72 4.72 22.85
N VAL A 124 10.74 4.29 22.04
CA VAL A 124 10.96 3.41 20.89
C VAL A 124 10.66 4.15 19.59
N GLY A 125 11.51 3.92 18.57
CA GLY A 125 11.36 4.50 17.25
C GLY A 125 11.02 3.46 16.18
N ALA A 126 9.90 3.61 15.50
CA ALA A 126 9.60 2.88 14.27
C ALA A 126 8.92 3.79 13.25
N GLU A 127 9.16 3.51 11.98
CA GLU A 127 8.43 4.13 10.88
C GLU A 127 7.40 3.14 10.33
N VAL A 128 6.13 3.53 10.33
CA VAL A 128 5.02 2.75 9.78
C VAL A 128 4.41 3.54 8.64
N MET A 129 4.31 2.93 7.46
CA MET A 129 3.61 3.51 6.32
C MET A 129 2.43 2.62 5.97
N VAL A 130 1.35 3.24 5.50
CA VAL A 130 0.10 2.56 5.14
C VAL A 130 -0.27 2.98 3.73
N ASP A 131 -0.63 2.02 2.90
CA ASP A 131 -1.10 2.24 1.53
C ASP A 131 -2.20 1.23 1.15
N ASN A 132 -2.87 1.44 0.01
CA ASN A 132 -3.85 0.53 -0.59
C ASN A 132 -4.92 -0.01 0.38
N LEU A 133 -5.40 0.80 1.33
CA LEU A 133 -6.55 0.41 2.16
C LEU A 133 -7.79 0.26 1.27
N ARG A 134 -8.25 -0.98 1.12
CA ARG A 134 -9.39 -1.35 0.27
C ARG A 134 -10.39 -2.22 1.04
N GLY A 135 -11.67 -1.95 0.84
CA GLY A 135 -12.75 -2.88 1.19
C GLY A 135 -13.25 -3.62 -0.04
N ILE A 136 -13.42 -4.94 0.07
CA ILE A 136 -13.81 -5.81 -1.03
C ILE A 136 -15.11 -6.54 -0.70
N ASP A 137 -16.09 -6.50 -1.62
CA ASP A 137 -17.29 -7.34 -1.59
C ASP A 137 -17.04 -8.66 -2.34
N GLY A 138 -17.33 -9.78 -1.67
CA GLY A 138 -16.96 -11.13 -2.10
C GLY A 138 -17.82 -11.71 -3.21
N THR A 139 -18.93 -11.06 -3.57
CA THR A 139 -19.82 -11.51 -4.65
C THR A 139 -19.11 -11.48 -6.01
N LEU A 140 -18.21 -10.51 -6.23
CA LEU A 140 -17.47 -10.31 -7.48
C LEU A 140 -16.00 -9.89 -7.28
N GLY A 141 -15.51 -9.80 -6.04
CA GLY A 141 -14.18 -9.23 -5.74
C GLY A 141 -14.12 -7.71 -5.97
N THR A 142 -15.29 -7.06 -6.02
CA THR A 142 -15.41 -5.63 -6.30
C THR A 142 -14.87 -4.81 -5.13
N VAL A 143 -13.99 -3.85 -5.43
CA VAL A 143 -13.53 -2.87 -4.46
C VAL A 143 -14.66 -1.87 -4.20
N ILE A 144 -15.18 -1.83 -2.98
CA ILE A 144 -16.30 -0.96 -2.59
C ILE A 144 -15.82 0.34 -1.93
N TYR A 145 -14.55 0.40 -1.53
CA TYR A 145 -13.85 1.64 -1.24
C TYR A 145 -12.33 1.47 -1.37
N ASP A 146 -11.64 2.54 -1.74
CA ASP A 146 -10.18 2.65 -1.79
C ASP A 146 -9.79 4.03 -1.27
N ASN A 147 -8.94 4.08 -0.24
CA ASN A 147 -8.58 5.32 0.45
C ASN A 147 -7.39 6.07 -0.19
N PHE A 148 -6.70 5.46 -1.15
CA PHE A 148 -5.52 6.03 -1.80
C PHE A 148 -5.68 6.19 -3.32
N SER A 149 -6.70 5.56 -3.90
CA SER A 149 -7.26 6.00 -5.18
C SER A 149 -7.81 7.41 -5.04
N SER A 150 -7.21 8.36 -5.75
CA SER A 150 -7.71 9.74 -5.86
C SER A 150 -9.00 9.87 -6.69
N SER A 151 -9.86 8.84 -6.71
CA SER A 151 -11.14 8.87 -7.43
C SER A 151 -12.31 8.49 -6.51
N THR A 152 -12.75 9.42 -5.67
CA THR A 152 -14.16 9.44 -5.25
C THR A 152 -15.01 9.84 -6.46
N THR A 153 -15.84 8.94 -6.97
CA THR A 153 -17.30 8.91 -6.73
C THR A 153 -18.01 8.07 -7.80
N GLY A 154 -19.02 7.30 -7.37
CA GLY A 154 -20.26 7.07 -8.14
C GLY A 154 -20.17 6.03 -9.26
N ILE A 155 -21.07 5.05 -9.20
CA ILE A 155 -21.20 3.99 -10.21
C ILE A 155 -21.66 4.58 -11.54
N SER A 156 -20.79 4.53 -12.54
CA SER A 156 -21.11 4.24 -13.94
C SER A 156 -19.90 3.53 -14.51
N GLU A 157 -20.10 2.42 -15.21
CA GLU A 157 -19.10 1.87 -16.14
C GLU A 157 -18.88 2.90 -17.27
N GLU A 158 -18.22 4.00 -16.94
CA GLU A 158 -17.48 4.77 -17.93
C GLU A 158 -16.04 4.37 -17.73
N GLU A 159 -15.49 3.66 -18.72
CA GLU A 159 -14.05 3.50 -18.88
C GLU A 159 -13.41 4.85 -18.56
N GLN A 160 -12.73 4.96 -17.41
CA GLN A 160 -12.02 6.17 -17.07
C GLN A 160 -10.89 6.30 -18.08
N ILE A 161 -11.16 7.04 -19.15
CA ILE A 161 -10.20 7.33 -20.21
C ILE A 161 -9.03 8.02 -19.52
N PRO A 162 -7.83 7.41 -19.52
CA PRO A 162 -6.68 8.04 -18.91
C PRO A 162 -6.46 9.41 -19.54
N GLN A 163 -6.31 10.45 -18.73
CA GLN A 163 -6.06 11.80 -19.26
C GLN A 163 -4.63 12.00 -19.77
N GLY A 164 -3.75 11.02 -19.52
CA GLY A 164 -2.37 11.06 -19.98
C GLY A 164 -1.68 9.71 -19.88
N PHE A 165 -0.47 9.66 -20.44
CA PHE A 165 0.46 8.57 -20.20
C PHE A 165 0.98 8.66 -18.77
N ALA A 166 1.04 7.51 -18.08
CA ALA A 166 1.66 7.40 -16.78
C ALA A 166 2.34 6.05 -16.64
N LEU A 167 3.50 6.02 -15.99
CA LEU A 167 4.12 4.80 -15.51
C LEU A 167 3.94 4.76 -13.99
N GLU A 168 3.49 3.64 -13.43
CA GLU A 168 3.38 3.46 -11.98
C GLU A 168 4.62 2.79 -11.41
N GLN A 169 4.81 2.92 -10.10
CA GLN A 169 5.84 2.19 -9.39
C GLN A 169 5.49 0.70 -9.40
N ASN A 170 6.45 -0.17 -9.69
CA ASN A 170 6.24 -1.62 -9.66
C ASN A 170 5.86 -2.06 -8.24
N TYR A 171 4.94 -3.02 -8.12
CA TYR A 171 4.55 -3.59 -6.83
C TYR A 171 4.57 -5.13 -6.89
N PRO A 172 5.21 -5.80 -5.91
CA PRO A 172 5.98 -5.21 -4.80
C PRO A 172 7.29 -4.54 -5.27
N ASN A 173 7.88 -3.64 -4.47
CA ASN A 173 9.24 -3.11 -4.63
C ASN A 173 9.84 -2.75 -3.24
N PRO A 174 10.92 -3.39 -2.78
CA PRO A 174 11.67 -4.46 -3.44
C PRO A 174 10.85 -5.72 -3.72
N PHE A 175 11.26 -6.55 -4.68
CA PHE A 175 10.51 -7.73 -5.13
C PHE A 175 11.38 -8.99 -5.19
N ASN A 176 10.75 -10.18 -5.16
CA ASN A 176 11.43 -11.48 -5.26
C ASN A 176 10.51 -12.58 -5.84
N PRO A 177 10.83 -13.19 -6.99
CA PRO A 177 11.44 -12.58 -8.16
C PRO A 177 10.38 -11.95 -9.09
N PHE A 178 9.11 -11.89 -8.68
CA PHE A 178 7.98 -11.37 -9.46
C PHE A 178 7.52 -10.00 -8.98
N THR A 179 7.16 -9.14 -9.90
CA THR A 179 6.54 -7.83 -9.63
C THR A 179 5.61 -7.44 -10.77
N THR A 180 4.63 -6.61 -10.50
CA THR A 180 3.71 -6.08 -11.51
C THR A 180 4.05 -4.62 -11.79
N ILE A 181 4.15 -4.27 -13.07
CA ILE A 181 4.32 -2.90 -13.55
C ILE A 181 3.02 -2.46 -14.21
N ARG A 182 2.50 -1.30 -13.79
CA ARG A 182 1.28 -0.71 -14.35
C ARG A 182 1.58 0.58 -15.10
N PHE A 183 0.84 0.83 -16.16
CA PHE A 183 0.94 2.07 -16.92
C PHE A 183 -0.39 2.40 -17.62
N THR A 184 -0.59 3.68 -17.95
CA THR A 184 -1.79 4.15 -18.64
C THR A 184 -1.48 4.69 -20.02
N VAL A 185 -2.41 4.50 -20.94
CA VAL A 185 -2.33 4.91 -22.34
C VAL A 185 -3.61 5.69 -22.67
N PRO A 186 -3.56 7.01 -22.96
CA PRO A 186 -4.74 7.85 -23.18
C PRO A 186 -5.31 7.74 -24.60
N GLN A 187 -4.57 7.13 -25.52
CA GLN A 187 -4.94 6.92 -26.92
C GLN A 187 -4.11 5.78 -27.49
N ARG A 188 -4.59 5.12 -28.56
CA ARG A 188 -3.81 4.06 -29.20
C ARG A 188 -2.42 4.57 -29.61
N GLU A 189 -1.38 3.90 -29.13
CA GLU A 189 0.01 4.31 -29.33
C GLU A 189 0.93 3.08 -29.27
N TYR A 190 2.08 3.15 -29.95
CA TYR A 190 3.11 2.14 -29.83
C TYR A 190 3.87 2.30 -28.51
N VAL A 191 3.78 1.29 -27.65
CA VAL A 191 4.37 1.29 -26.31
C VAL A 191 5.57 0.35 -26.25
N SER A 192 6.68 0.88 -25.73
CA SER A 192 7.88 0.12 -25.39
C SER A 192 8.13 0.23 -23.88
N LEU A 193 8.08 -0.91 -23.18
CA LEU A 193 8.38 -1.03 -21.75
C LEU A 193 9.59 -1.94 -21.60
N VAL A 194 10.74 -1.38 -21.25
CA VAL A 194 12.03 -2.10 -21.23
C VAL A 194 12.70 -1.97 -19.89
N VAL A 195 13.27 -3.07 -19.39
CA VAL A 195 14.08 -3.16 -18.17
C VAL A 195 15.56 -3.06 -18.51
N PHE A 196 16.30 -2.27 -17.74
CA PHE A 196 17.73 -1.99 -17.85
C PHE A 196 18.44 -2.31 -16.54
N ASN A 197 19.71 -2.72 -16.62
CA ASN A 197 20.58 -2.83 -15.46
C ASN A 197 21.18 -1.47 -15.05
N SER A 198 21.98 -1.45 -13.99
CA SER A 198 22.64 -0.24 -13.47
C SER A 198 23.64 0.41 -14.44
N LEU A 199 24.10 -0.32 -15.46
CA LEU A 199 24.97 0.19 -16.53
C LEU A 199 24.17 0.75 -17.72
N GLY A 200 22.83 0.74 -17.65
CA GLY A 200 21.95 1.16 -18.73
C GLY A 200 21.84 0.16 -19.89
N GLN A 201 22.32 -1.07 -19.70
CA GLN A 201 22.16 -2.13 -20.69
C GLN A 201 20.75 -2.70 -20.60
N GLU A 202 20.12 -2.92 -21.75
CA GLU A 202 18.82 -3.60 -21.82
C GLU A 202 18.96 -5.04 -21.32
N VAL A 203 18.06 -5.40 -20.42
CA VAL A 203 17.98 -6.73 -19.81
C VAL A 203 16.79 -7.49 -20.39
N ARG A 204 15.64 -6.82 -20.54
CA ARG A 204 14.41 -7.44 -21.02
C ARG A 204 13.43 -6.39 -21.55
N SER A 205 12.88 -6.60 -22.74
CA SER A 205 11.66 -5.91 -23.17
C SER A 205 10.43 -6.66 -22.64
N LEU A 206 9.52 -5.94 -22.00
CA LEU A 206 8.28 -6.44 -21.41
C LEU A 206 7.06 -6.15 -22.31
N VAL A 207 7.08 -5.01 -23.00
CA VAL A 207 6.06 -4.60 -23.98
C VAL A 207 6.79 -3.96 -25.15
N GLU A 208 6.41 -4.32 -26.37
CA GLU A 208 6.98 -3.76 -27.61
C GLU A 208 5.92 -3.84 -28.72
N ARG A 209 4.76 -3.21 -28.50
CA ARG A 209 3.59 -3.31 -29.38
C ARG A 209 2.66 -2.11 -29.27
N GLU A 210 1.72 -1.99 -30.19
CA GLU A 210 0.61 -1.04 -30.07
C GLU A 210 -0.30 -1.44 -28.91
N GLU A 211 -0.58 -0.49 -28.01
CA GLU A 211 -1.54 -0.65 -26.92
C GLU A 211 -2.74 0.26 -27.12
N GLY A 212 -3.91 -0.21 -26.70
CA GLY A 212 -5.15 0.54 -26.73
C GLY A 212 -5.24 1.59 -25.61
N ILE A 213 -6.28 2.40 -25.68
CA ILE A 213 -6.67 3.30 -24.60
C ILE A 213 -6.96 2.50 -23.32
N GLY A 214 -6.51 2.98 -22.16
CA GLY A 214 -6.78 2.37 -20.86
C GLY A 214 -5.55 2.13 -19.99
N SER A 215 -5.76 1.41 -18.90
CA SER A 215 -4.72 0.97 -17.96
C SER A 215 -4.26 -0.45 -18.32
N HIS A 216 -2.95 -0.65 -18.23
CA HIS A 216 -2.28 -1.89 -18.61
C HIS A 216 -1.41 -2.39 -17.47
N GLU A 217 -1.36 -3.71 -17.28
CA GLU A 217 -0.52 -4.35 -16.28
C GLU A 217 0.35 -5.42 -16.93
N VAL A 218 1.63 -5.47 -16.54
CA VAL A 218 2.58 -6.48 -17.01
C VAL A 218 3.36 -7.05 -15.83
N GLU A 219 3.38 -8.37 -15.76
CA GLU A 219 4.20 -9.10 -14.80
C GLU A 219 5.65 -9.19 -15.28
N PHE A 220 6.58 -8.90 -14.39
CA PHE A 220 8.01 -9.06 -14.62
C PHE A 220 8.57 -10.19 -13.75
N ASP A 221 8.95 -11.28 -14.41
CA ASP A 221 9.73 -12.38 -13.84
C ASP A 221 11.24 -12.10 -13.97
N ALA A 222 11.89 -11.88 -12.83
CA ALA A 222 13.33 -11.65 -12.73
C ALA A 222 14.11 -12.88 -12.22
N SER A 223 13.55 -14.08 -12.31
CA SER A 223 14.17 -15.32 -11.80
C SER A 223 15.56 -15.62 -12.37
N ASN A 224 15.90 -15.09 -13.54
CA ASN A 224 17.21 -15.29 -14.15
C ASN A 224 18.19 -14.11 -13.94
N LEU A 225 17.83 -13.16 -13.07
CA LEU A 225 18.63 -11.97 -12.81
C LEU A 225 19.25 -11.99 -11.41
N PRO A 226 20.46 -11.43 -11.23
CA PRO A 226 21.06 -11.27 -9.91
C PRO A 226 20.34 -10.19 -9.10
N SER A 227 20.30 -10.33 -7.77
CA SER A 227 19.81 -9.29 -6.87
C SER A 227 20.52 -7.96 -7.12
N GLY A 228 19.78 -6.87 -7.05
CA GLY A 228 20.33 -5.55 -7.36
C GLY A 228 19.31 -4.54 -7.82
N VAL A 229 19.82 -3.38 -8.24
CA VAL A 229 19.02 -2.27 -8.73
C VAL A 229 18.92 -2.33 -10.25
N TYR A 230 17.70 -2.21 -10.73
CA TYR A 230 17.36 -2.13 -12.15
C TYR A 230 16.47 -0.90 -12.38
N PHE A 231 16.29 -0.57 -13.64
CA PHE A 231 15.43 0.51 -14.09
C PHE A 231 14.48 -0.01 -15.14
N TYR A 232 13.29 0.53 -15.22
CA TYR A 232 12.37 0.24 -16.30
C TYR A 232 11.87 1.53 -16.89
N ARG A 233 11.74 1.56 -18.21
CA ARG A 233 11.39 2.75 -18.97
C ARG A 233 10.22 2.47 -19.86
N LEU A 234 9.17 3.27 -19.73
CA LEU A 234 8.05 3.32 -20.65
C LEU A 234 8.31 4.41 -21.69
N ARG A 235 8.15 4.08 -22.95
CA ARG A 235 8.14 5.02 -24.07
C ARG A 235 6.86 4.84 -24.88
N ALA A 236 6.16 5.94 -25.11
CA ALA A 236 4.95 5.98 -25.94
C ALA A 236 4.88 7.34 -26.65
N GLY A 237 5.09 7.37 -27.96
CA GLY A 237 5.24 8.63 -28.71
C GLY A 237 6.37 9.51 -28.14
N SER A 238 6.02 10.71 -27.68
CA SER A 238 6.93 11.66 -27.01
C SER A 238 7.06 11.45 -25.50
N PHE A 239 6.21 10.61 -24.90
CA PHE A 239 6.28 10.31 -23.48
C PHE A 239 7.42 9.34 -23.20
N VAL A 240 8.25 9.66 -22.20
CA VAL A 240 9.30 8.80 -21.69
C VAL A 240 9.35 8.96 -20.18
N GLU A 241 9.08 7.88 -19.44
CA GLU A 241 9.24 7.85 -17.98
C GLU A 241 10.08 6.66 -17.58
N THR A 242 10.97 6.84 -16.60
CA THR A 242 11.84 5.78 -16.08
C THR A 242 11.69 5.69 -14.57
N LYS A 243 11.53 4.47 -14.06
CA LYS A 243 11.46 4.20 -12.62
C LYS A 243 12.45 3.11 -12.23
N ARG A 244 12.71 3.01 -10.93
CA ARG A 244 13.70 2.10 -10.33
C ARG A 244 12.99 0.92 -9.69
N LEU A 245 13.49 -0.30 -9.92
CA LEU A 245 13.04 -1.51 -9.23
C LEU A 245 14.22 -2.20 -8.54
N VAL A 246 13.98 -2.79 -7.37
CA VAL A 246 15.00 -3.44 -6.52
C VAL A 246 14.67 -4.91 -6.39
N LEU A 247 15.48 -5.76 -7.01
CA LEU A 247 15.35 -7.22 -6.92
C LEU A 247 16.11 -7.71 -5.69
N LEU A 248 15.41 -8.48 -4.84
CA LEU A 248 16.00 -9.20 -3.73
C LEU A 248 15.87 -10.70 -3.94
N ARG A 249 16.85 -11.43 -3.46
CA ARG A 249 16.86 -12.89 -3.33
C ARG A 249 17.50 -13.25 -2.01
#